data_AF-A0AAV5URQ6-F1
#
_entry.id   AF-A0AAV5URQ6-F1
#
_cell.length_a   1.000
_cell.length_b   1.000
_cell.length_c   1.000
_cell.angle_alpha   90.00
_cell.angle_beta   90.00
_cell.angle_gamma   90.00
#
_symmetry.space_group_name_H-M   'P 1'
#
loop_
_entity.id
_entity.type
_entity.pdbx_description
1 polymer ?
#
loop_
_entity_poly.entity_id
_entity_poly.type
_entity_poly.pdbx_seq_one_letter_code
_entity_poly.pdbx_strand_id
1 'polypeptide(L)'
;FQMSAAQYARLISRKYRGPKLPKINRPRRPRLLAWAGPTAFYPNRFYEQDKWYKARIDKPDLIPQLHIIDPTLYGESLADYLQKDKVVPTNIGFAEKDTKRVPKTSSDPQLEKLSRTKKLRIDISQLGEADQRMIAHFGVFEHLFNDNVYFNRTQNFEVSFADHGVYTGNVLWAEDTKTTPDVTRNMDHPIIVPVKVSIESVGAGGFNTIVVVNLDGNASEQPGEILHWLVANIPDGKNVSEGEEKVKWMQALPFLGTGFHRLSFLLLRHSVKIDVADIGSDLASRVFSTAQFYKKHEDTVTPSALLFSNVAYDMSVKEALHSQSLQSPLYEYEWNERLKRDQKEFPLKPMPFDLYLDQYRDSKEVQADLLRERLEKVGIDDVIPPKFLDDNYVENKKKLDAWNHSKLLERNRPESPVYNNALKY
;
A
#
# COMPACT_ATOMS: atom_id res chain seq x y z
N PHE A 1 -10.03 24.38 -6.31
CA PHE A 1 -8.82 25.07 -5.82
C PHE A 1 -7.75 24.04 -5.51
N GLN A 2 -6.75 23.88 -6.39
CA GLN A 2 -5.60 23.00 -6.13
C GLN A 2 -4.45 23.86 -5.57
N MET A 3 -4.19 23.78 -4.27
CA MET A 3 -2.96 24.32 -3.68
C MET A 3 -1.78 23.40 -4.03
N SER A 4 -0.63 23.99 -4.36
CA SER A 4 0.56 23.19 -4.68
C SER A 4 1.13 22.53 -3.43
N ALA A 5 1.78 21.37 -3.58
CA ALA A 5 2.42 20.66 -2.47
C ALA A 5 3.46 21.54 -1.73
N ALA A 6 4.10 22.48 -2.44
CA ALA A 6 5.01 23.46 -1.85
C ALA A 6 4.29 24.50 -0.97
N GLN A 7 3.07 24.91 -1.33
CA GLN A 7 2.22 25.76 -0.50
C GLN A 7 1.69 24.99 0.72
N TYR A 8 1.27 23.73 0.54
CA TYR A 8 0.87 22.86 1.64
C TYR A 8 2.02 22.59 2.63
N ALA A 9 3.23 22.35 2.14
CA ALA A 9 4.41 22.14 2.98
C ALA A 9 4.79 23.36 3.84
N ARG A 10 4.42 24.58 3.43
CA ARG A 10 4.59 25.80 4.24
C ARG A 10 3.57 25.91 5.37
N LEU A 11 2.42 25.23 5.27
CA LEU A 11 1.37 25.19 6.31
C LEU A 11 1.70 24.22 7.46
N ILE A 12 2.68 23.33 7.27
CA ILE A 12 3.12 22.39 8.31
C ILE A 12 4.12 23.08 9.23
N SER A 13 3.67 23.41 10.45
CA SER A 13 4.50 23.99 11.50
C SER A 13 5.72 23.10 11.81
N ARG A 14 6.94 23.60 11.61
CA ARG A 14 8.22 22.93 11.96
C ARG A 14 8.44 22.74 13.47
N LYS A 15 7.44 22.97 14.33
CA LYS A 15 7.55 23.05 15.79
C LYS A 15 8.06 21.80 16.50
N TYR A 16 8.06 20.62 15.85
CA TYR A 16 8.46 19.35 16.48
C TYR A 16 9.83 18.78 16.04
N ARG A 17 10.62 19.49 15.22
CA ARG A 17 12.05 19.15 15.06
C ARG A 17 12.87 19.91 16.09
N GLY A 18 12.95 19.38 17.30
CA GLY A 18 13.89 19.88 18.29
C GLY A 18 15.34 19.59 17.84
N PRO A 19 16.26 20.57 17.82
CA PRO A 19 17.67 20.33 17.49
C PRO A 19 18.43 19.54 18.58
N LYS A 20 17.77 19.20 19.71
CA LYS A 20 18.35 18.43 20.81
C LYS A 20 17.31 17.45 21.36
N LEU A 21 17.78 16.27 21.76
CA LEU A 21 17.00 15.29 22.50
C LEU A 21 16.44 15.91 23.80
N PRO A 22 15.20 15.59 24.21
CA PRO A 22 14.62 16.14 25.42
C PRO A 22 15.37 15.66 26.65
N LYS A 23 15.93 16.59 27.43
CA LYS A 23 16.41 16.30 28.79
C LYS A 23 15.19 16.21 29.71
N ILE A 24 15.05 15.07 30.38
CA ILE A 24 14.02 14.85 31.41
C ILE A 24 14.30 15.81 32.57
N ASN A 25 13.56 16.91 32.63
CA ASN A 25 13.53 17.76 33.81
C ASN A 25 12.66 17.07 34.87
N ARG A 26 13.21 16.91 36.08
CA ARG A 26 12.44 16.40 37.23
C ARG A 26 11.26 17.35 37.48
N PRO A 27 10.01 16.86 37.58
CA PRO A 27 8.89 17.73 37.86
C PRO A 27 9.08 18.40 39.22
N ARG A 28 8.94 19.72 39.27
CA ARG A 28 8.84 20.46 40.54
C ARG A 28 7.62 19.90 41.28
N ARG A 29 7.81 19.38 42.50
CA ARG A 29 6.70 19.00 43.38
C ARG A 29 5.79 20.23 43.55
N PRO A 30 4.48 20.11 43.36
CA PRO A 30 3.58 21.18 43.78
C PRO A 30 3.69 21.31 45.30
N ARG A 31 4.01 22.52 45.79
CA ARG A 31 3.85 22.87 47.21
C ARG A 31 2.36 23.07 47.45
N LEU A 32 1.62 21.96 47.58
CA LEU A 32 0.30 22.01 48.16
C LEU A 32 0.50 22.07 49.68
N LEU A 33 0.32 23.24 50.29
CA LEU A 33 -0.01 23.28 51.71
C LEU A 33 -1.40 22.65 51.82
N ALA A 34 -1.46 21.40 52.28
CA ALA A 34 -2.70 20.78 52.69
C ALA A 34 -3.21 21.56 53.91
N TRP A 35 -4.13 22.51 53.69
CA TRP A 35 -4.92 23.06 54.79
C TRP A 35 -5.95 22.00 55.15
N ALA A 36 -5.52 21.03 55.95
CA ALA A 36 -6.44 20.25 56.74
C ALA A 36 -6.92 21.19 57.85
N GLY A 37 -8.23 21.48 57.90
CA GLY A 37 -8.81 22.37 58.90
C GLY A 37 -8.49 21.93 60.35
N PRO A 38 -8.90 22.71 61.37
CA PRO A 38 -8.55 22.47 62.78
C PRO A 38 -9.00 21.10 63.33
N THR A 39 -9.76 20.33 62.57
CA THR A 39 -10.15 18.95 62.84
C THR A 39 -9.07 17.90 62.56
N ALA A 40 -7.95 18.26 61.92
CA ALA A 40 -6.88 17.35 61.55
C ALA A 40 -5.96 16.93 62.72
N PHE A 41 -6.08 17.57 63.88
CA PHE A 41 -5.14 17.40 65.01
C PHE A 41 -5.82 16.89 66.30
N TYR A 42 -7.01 16.28 66.21
CA TYR A 42 -7.62 15.67 67.39
C TYR A 42 -6.96 14.31 67.73
N PRO A 43 -6.53 14.08 68.99
CA PRO A 43 -5.76 12.89 69.40
C PRO A 43 -6.43 11.53 69.16
N ASN A 44 -7.75 11.51 69.00
CA ASN A 44 -8.53 10.26 68.97
C ASN A 44 -8.88 9.76 67.55
N ARG A 45 -8.41 10.42 66.48
CA ARG A 45 -8.74 10.02 65.10
C ARG A 45 -8.00 8.78 64.59
N PHE A 46 -6.95 8.35 65.28
CA PHE A 46 -6.15 7.17 64.91
C PHE A 46 -6.91 5.84 65.02
N TYR A 47 -8.07 5.81 65.70
CA TYR A 47 -8.87 4.60 65.91
C TYR A 47 -10.14 4.52 65.08
N GLU A 48 -10.52 5.59 64.36
CA GLU A 48 -11.60 5.51 63.38
C GLU A 48 -11.01 5.11 62.03
N GLN A 49 -11.46 3.96 61.53
CA GLN A 49 -10.98 3.41 60.26
C GLN A 49 -11.43 4.32 59.12
N ASP A 50 -10.52 5.18 58.68
CA ASP A 50 -10.79 6.25 57.71
C ASP A 50 -11.13 5.64 56.34
N LYS A 51 -12.44 5.61 56.00
CA LYS A 51 -12.94 5.09 54.71
C LYS A 51 -12.28 5.77 53.50
N TRP A 52 -11.78 7.00 53.69
CA TRP A 52 -11.02 7.76 52.71
C TRP A 52 -9.73 7.04 52.27
N TYR A 53 -9.05 6.33 53.18
CA TYR A 53 -7.75 5.71 52.87
C TYR A 53 -7.90 4.39 52.09
N LYS A 54 -8.96 3.61 52.35
CA LYS A 54 -9.24 2.36 51.62
C LYS A 54 -9.76 2.57 50.20
N ALA A 55 -10.50 3.66 49.93
CA ALA A 55 -10.99 3.96 48.58
C ALA A 55 -9.86 4.18 47.54
N ARG A 56 -8.62 4.45 48.00
CA ARG A 56 -7.41 4.53 47.15
C ARG A 56 -6.69 3.20 46.95
N ILE A 57 -6.99 2.18 47.75
CA ILE A 57 -6.32 0.88 47.72
C ILE A 57 -7.11 -0.14 46.88
N ASP A 58 -8.44 0.02 46.77
CA ASP A 58 -9.33 -1.05 46.25
C ASP A 58 -9.76 -0.94 44.77
N LYS A 59 -9.09 -0.16 43.93
CA LYS A 59 -9.27 -0.32 42.47
C LYS A 59 -8.01 -0.96 41.88
N PRO A 60 -8.01 -2.26 41.57
CA PRO A 60 -7.02 -2.76 40.63
C PRO A 60 -7.23 -1.95 39.35
N ASP A 61 -6.22 -1.19 38.96
CA ASP A 61 -6.19 -0.59 37.64
C ASP A 61 -6.46 -1.74 36.67
N LEU A 62 -7.60 -1.69 35.95
CA LEU A 62 -7.77 -2.42 34.71
C LEU A 62 -6.75 -1.82 33.74
N ILE A 63 -5.50 -2.25 33.90
CA ILE A 63 -4.47 -2.10 32.90
C ILE A 63 -5.10 -2.73 31.66
N PRO A 64 -5.09 -2.06 30.48
CA PRO A 64 -5.51 -2.72 29.25
C PRO A 64 -4.82 -4.08 29.23
N GLN A 65 -5.50 -5.12 28.74
CA GLN A 65 -4.89 -6.42 28.58
C GLN A 65 -3.68 -6.22 27.65
N LEU A 66 -2.53 -5.89 28.25
CA LEU A 66 -1.24 -5.92 27.60
C LEU A 66 -1.15 -7.36 27.14
N HIS A 67 -0.67 -7.62 25.93
CA HIS A 67 -0.27 -8.97 25.59
C HIS A 67 0.66 -9.43 26.70
N ILE A 68 0.12 -10.26 27.59
CA ILE A 68 0.88 -10.88 28.66
C ILE A 68 1.75 -11.83 27.86
N ILE A 69 3.01 -11.44 27.68
CA ILE A 69 4.02 -12.40 27.26
C ILE A 69 3.90 -13.49 28.31
N ASP A 70 3.44 -14.66 27.88
CA ASP A 70 3.25 -15.79 28.78
C ASP A 70 4.61 -15.98 29.49
N PRO A 71 4.70 -15.88 30.83
CA PRO A 71 5.97 -15.88 31.54
C PRO A 71 6.69 -17.23 31.45
N THR A 72 6.12 -18.20 30.75
CA THR A 72 6.72 -19.47 30.32
C THR A 72 7.51 -19.34 29.01
N LEU A 73 7.17 -18.38 28.15
CA LEU A 73 7.70 -18.20 26.79
C LEU A 73 8.74 -17.06 26.68
N TYR A 74 9.25 -16.53 27.80
CA TYR A 74 10.29 -15.49 27.82
C TYR A 74 11.66 -15.95 27.28
N GLY A 75 11.86 -17.27 27.17
CA GLY A 75 13.07 -17.88 26.64
C GLY A 75 13.06 -18.10 25.12
N GLU A 76 11.90 -17.97 24.47
CA GLU A 76 11.77 -18.13 23.02
C GLU A 76 12.27 -16.87 22.31
N SER A 77 13.08 -17.06 21.27
CA SER A 77 13.56 -15.94 20.48
C SER A 77 12.40 -15.39 19.63
N LEU A 78 12.45 -14.09 19.27
CA LEU A 78 11.49 -13.51 18.32
C LEU A 78 11.43 -14.33 17.00
N ALA A 79 12.53 -14.97 16.62
CA ALA A 79 12.59 -15.82 15.44
C ALA A 79 11.76 -17.10 15.59
N ASP A 80 11.64 -17.65 16.80
CA ASP A 80 10.83 -18.84 17.08
C ASP A 80 9.34 -18.47 17.07
N TYR A 81 8.97 -17.34 17.66
CA TYR A 81 7.60 -16.81 17.62
C TYR A 81 7.12 -16.47 16.20
N LEU A 82 8.01 -15.93 15.36
CA LEU A 82 7.71 -15.61 13.97
C LEU A 82 7.89 -16.82 13.04
N GLN A 83 8.37 -17.96 13.54
CA GLN A 83 8.62 -19.14 12.73
C GLN A 83 7.28 -19.74 12.33
N LYS A 84 6.93 -19.59 11.04
CA LYS A 84 5.87 -20.39 10.43
C LYS A 84 6.33 -21.85 10.34
N ASP A 85 5.37 -22.77 10.33
CA ASP A 85 5.64 -24.20 10.14
C ASP A 85 6.52 -24.40 8.89
N LYS A 86 7.68 -25.05 9.09
CA LYS A 86 8.62 -25.32 7.99
C LYS A 86 8.08 -26.46 7.15
N VAL A 87 7.23 -26.13 6.18
CA VAL A 87 6.83 -27.07 5.13
C VAL A 87 7.94 -27.14 4.09
N VAL A 88 8.29 -28.35 3.66
CA VAL A 88 9.29 -28.55 2.61
C VAL A 88 8.69 -28.04 1.30
N PRO A 89 9.32 -27.05 0.63
CA PRO A 89 8.78 -26.50 -0.59
C PRO A 89 8.91 -27.52 -1.74
N THR A 90 7.89 -27.59 -2.59
CA THR A 90 7.81 -28.52 -3.73
C THR A 90 8.19 -27.80 -5.02
N ASN A 91 9.15 -28.36 -5.75
CA ASN A 91 9.51 -27.86 -7.08
C ASN A 91 8.59 -28.48 -8.14
N ILE A 92 7.82 -27.66 -8.85
CA ILE A 92 6.90 -28.09 -9.92
C ILE A 92 7.47 -27.90 -11.33
N GLY A 93 8.64 -27.27 -11.46
CA GLY A 93 9.25 -26.99 -12.76
C GLY A 93 10.29 -28.01 -13.20
N PHE A 94 10.96 -27.67 -14.28
CA PHE A 94 12.08 -28.46 -14.81
C PHE A 94 13.28 -28.45 -13.85
N ALA A 95 14.10 -29.51 -13.94
CA ALA A 95 15.38 -29.58 -13.27
C ALA A 95 16.31 -28.43 -13.74
N GLU A 96 17.15 -27.93 -12.83
CA GLU A 96 18.11 -26.88 -13.18
C GLU A 96 19.06 -27.35 -14.29
N LYS A 97 19.38 -26.45 -15.22
CA LYS A 97 20.43 -26.69 -16.22
C LYS A 97 21.75 -26.84 -15.47
N ASP A 98 22.46 -27.95 -15.67
CA ASP A 98 23.83 -28.13 -15.19
C ASP A 98 24.74 -27.06 -15.81
N THR A 99 24.93 -25.95 -15.10
CA THR A 99 25.93 -24.97 -15.49
C THR A 99 27.28 -25.65 -15.34
N LYS A 100 28.01 -25.81 -16.46
CA LYS A 100 29.38 -26.34 -16.45
C LYS A 100 30.16 -25.54 -15.40
N ARG A 101 30.54 -26.19 -14.30
CA ARG A 101 31.30 -25.55 -13.22
C ARG A 101 32.56 -24.96 -13.85
N VAL A 102 32.61 -23.63 -13.94
CA VAL A 102 33.82 -22.93 -14.36
C VAL A 102 34.91 -23.34 -13.36
N PRO A 103 36.06 -23.87 -13.82
CA PRO A 103 37.12 -24.25 -12.92
C PRO A 103 37.50 -23.04 -12.06
N LYS A 104 37.63 -23.26 -10.73
CA LYS A 104 37.85 -22.21 -9.71
C LYS A 104 39.08 -21.33 -9.99
N THR A 105 40.00 -21.81 -10.81
CA THR A 105 41.19 -21.10 -11.28
C THR A 105 41.15 -21.08 -12.81
N SER A 106 40.76 -19.94 -13.38
CA SER A 106 41.16 -19.63 -14.75
C SER A 106 42.69 -19.50 -14.78
N SER A 107 43.34 -20.21 -15.69
CA SER A 107 44.79 -20.15 -15.88
C SER A 107 45.24 -18.89 -16.62
N ASP A 108 44.34 -17.95 -16.91
CA ASP A 108 44.68 -16.78 -17.73
C ASP A 108 45.48 -15.73 -16.94
N PRO A 109 46.75 -15.50 -17.31
CA PRO A 109 47.61 -14.52 -16.62
C PRO A 109 47.12 -13.08 -16.84
N GLN A 110 46.32 -12.83 -17.88
CA GLN A 110 45.73 -11.51 -18.13
C GLN A 110 44.59 -11.20 -17.15
N LEU A 111 43.74 -12.18 -16.84
CA LEU A 111 42.67 -12.02 -15.85
C LEU A 111 43.26 -11.79 -14.45
N GLU A 112 44.33 -12.49 -14.08
CA GLU A 112 45.09 -12.25 -12.84
C GLU A 112 45.62 -10.82 -12.79
N LYS A 113 46.29 -10.36 -13.86
CA LYS A 113 46.86 -9.00 -13.90
C LYS A 113 45.79 -7.92 -13.81
N LEU A 114 44.65 -8.09 -14.50
CA LEU A 114 43.51 -7.18 -14.44
C LEU A 114 42.85 -7.18 -13.06
N SER A 115 42.74 -8.34 -12.41
CA SER A 115 42.24 -8.48 -11.03
C SER A 115 43.17 -7.78 -10.03
N ARG A 116 44.48 -8.04 -10.10
CA ARG A 116 45.51 -7.41 -9.25
C ARG A 116 45.54 -5.90 -9.40
N THR A 117 45.34 -5.40 -10.62
CA THR A 117 45.28 -3.96 -10.91
C THR A 117 43.89 -3.35 -10.69
N LYS A 118 42.90 -4.13 -10.22
CA LYS A 118 41.50 -3.72 -10.00
C LYS A 118 40.82 -3.10 -11.24
N LYS A 119 41.24 -3.55 -12.44
CA LYS A 119 40.68 -3.13 -13.74
C LYS A 119 39.78 -4.18 -14.38
N LEU A 120 39.65 -5.35 -13.77
CA LEU A 120 38.77 -6.40 -14.26
C LEU A 120 37.32 -5.93 -14.21
N ARG A 121 36.64 -5.97 -15.35
CA ARG A 121 35.21 -5.65 -15.49
C ARG A 121 34.47 -6.92 -15.86
N ILE A 122 33.33 -7.13 -15.23
CA ILE A 122 32.40 -8.21 -15.58
C ILE A 122 31.41 -7.63 -16.57
N ASP A 123 31.13 -8.37 -17.63
CA ASP A 123 30.07 -8.01 -18.56
C ASP A 123 28.72 -8.27 -17.88
N ILE A 124 28.04 -7.19 -17.50
CA ILE A 124 26.76 -7.25 -16.78
C ILE A 124 25.69 -7.90 -17.67
N SER A 125 25.80 -7.77 -19.00
CA SER A 125 24.84 -8.35 -19.94
C SER A 125 24.84 -9.88 -19.96
N GLN A 126 25.92 -10.51 -19.48
CA GLN A 126 26.03 -11.97 -19.39
C GLN A 126 25.56 -12.52 -18.04
N LEU A 127 25.24 -11.65 -17.08
CA LEU A 127 24.75 -12.06 -15.78
C LEU A 127 23.25 -12.37 -15.88
N GLY A 128 22.86 -13.61 -15.57
CA GLY A 128 21.44 -13.98 -15.53
C GLY A 128 20.68 -13.17 -14.47
N GLU A 129 19.56 -12.57 -14.87
CA GLU A 129 18.83 -11.56 -14.08
C GLU A 129 17.75 -12.13 -13.13
N ALA A 130 17.57 -13.46 -13.08
CA ALA A 130 16.49 -14.07 -12.32
C ALA A 130 16.95 -14.56 -10.95
N ASP A 131 16.74 -13.75 -9.91
CA ASP A 131 16.88 -14.19 -8.52
C ASP A 131 15.53 -14.72 -8.00
N GLN A 132 15.44 -16.04 -7.80
CA GLN A 132 14.28 -16.71 -7.22
C GLN A 132 13.87 -16.10 -5.86
N ARG A 133 14.85 -15.58 -5.10
CA ARG A 133 14.60 -14.95 -3.80
C ARG A 133 13.75 -13.69 -3.93
N MET A 134 13.88 -12.96 -5.03
CA MET A 134 13.06 -11.78 -5.30
C MET A 134 11.62 -12.19 -5.55
N ILE A 135 11.39 -13.20 -6.39
CA ILE A 135 10.04 -13.72 -6.67
C ILE A 135 9.38 -14.24 -5.39
N ALA A 136 10.13 -14.95 -4.54
CA ALA A 136 9.68 -15.41 -3.24
C ALA A 136 9.39 -14.25 -2.27
N HIS A 137 10.23 -13.21 -2.25
CA HIS A 137 10.01 -12.02 -1.42
C HIS A 137 8.70 -11.30 -1.75
N PHE A 138 8.35 -11.24 -3.04
CA PHE A 138 7.09 -10.66 -3.50
C PHE A 138 5.90 -11.63 -3.38
N GLY A 139 6.06 -12.86 -2.87
CA GLY A 139 4.97 -13.82 -2.69
C GLY A 139 4.28 -14.23 -4.01
N VAL A 140 4.97 -14.11 -5.15
CA VAL A 140 4.36 -14.36 -6.47
C VAL A 140 4.02 -15.84 -6.66
N PHE A 141 4.92 -16.75 -6.24
CA PHE A 141 4.65 -18.19 -6.32
C PHE A 141 3.47 -18.62 -5.45
N GLU A 142 3.41 -18.09 -4.21
CA GLU A 142 2.35 -18.40 -3.25
C GLU A 142 0.98 -18.02 -3.82
N HIS A 143 0.88 -16.87 -4.48
CA HIS A 143 -0.40 -16.42 -5.04
C HIS A 143 -0.78 -17.15 -6.33
N LEU A 144 0.19 -17.49 -7.19
CA LEU A 144 -0.07 -18.20 -8.45
C LEU A 144 -0.41 -19.68 -8.26
N PHE A 145 0.30 -20.38 -7.37
CA PHE A 145 0.26 -21.85 -7.25
C PHE A 145 -0.13 -22.37 -5.85
N ASN A 146 -0.48 -21.48 -4.93
CA ASN A 146 -0.64 -21.71 -3.48
C ASN A 146 0.69 -21.90 -2.74
N ASP A 147 0.59 -22.01 -1.41
CA ASP A 147 1.72 -22.06 -0.50
C ASP A 147 2.67 -23.24 -0.78
N ASN A 148 3.96 -23.01 -0.51
CA ASN A 148 5.04 -24.01 -0.57
C ASN A 148 5.35 -24.58 -1.96
N VAL A 149 5.00 -23.86 -3.02
CA VAL A 149 5.33 -24.24 -4.40
C VAL A 149 6.37 -23.28 -4.98
N TYR A 150 7.32 -23.80 -5.74
CA TYR A 150 8.26 -22.98 -6.51
C TYR A 150 8.69 -23.69 -7.79
N PHE A 151 9.34 -22.95 -8.67
CA PHE A 151 10.14 -23.54 -9.73
C PHE A 151 11.30 -22.65 -10.14
N ASN A 152 12.28 -23.26 -10.81
CA ASN A 152 13.46 -22.57 -11.29
C ASN A 152 13.28 -22.14 -12.74
N ARG A 153 13.81 -20.97 -13.08
CA ARG A 153 13.86 -20.50 -14.46
C ARG A 153 14.84 -21.36 -15.26
N THR A 154 14.32 -22.14 -16.21
CA THR A 154 15.14 -23.02 -17.07
C THR A 154 15.23 -22.53 -18.51
N GLN A 155 14.35 -21.62 -18.93
CA GLN A 155 14.33 -21.01 -20.26
C GLN A 155 14.60 -19.51 -20.19
N ASN A 156 15.36 -18.97 -21.15
CA ASN A 156 15.43 -17.53 -21.33
C ASN A 156 14.08 -17.04 -21.88
N PHE A 157 13.47 -16.12 -21.14
CA PHE A 157 12.20 -15.52 -21.44
C PHE A 157 12.36 -14.03 -21.21
N GLU A 158 12.20 -13.23 -22.25
CA GLU A 158 12.32 -11.78 -22.16
C GLU A 158 11.06 -11.16 -22.73
N VAL A 159 10.56 -10.14 -22.02
CA VAL A 159 9.34 -9.44 -22.36
C VAL A 159 9.67 -7.96 -22.31
N SER A 160 9.29 -7.21 -23.34
CA SER A 160 9.48 -5.76 -23.38
C SER A 160 8.31 -5.06 -24.05
N PHE A 161 7.92 -3.92 -23.48
CA PHE A 161 6.93 -2.99 -24.01
C PHE A 161 7.66 -1.81 -24.66
N ALA A 162 7.71 -1.75 -26.00
CA ALA A 162 8.59 -0.83 -26.73
C ALA A 162 10.03 -0.80 -26.15
N ASP A 163 10.40 0.29 -25.48
CA ASP A 163 11.73 0.50 -24.88
C ASP A 163 11.82 0.03 -23.41
N HIS A 164 10.72 -0.42 -22.81
CA HIS A 164 10.64 -0.82 -21.41
C HIS A 164 10.67 -2.34 -21.24
N GLY A 165 11.80 -2.88 -20.79
CA GLY A 165 11.94 -4.30 -20.43
C GLY A 165 11.18 -4.66 -19.15
N VAL A 166 10.60 -5.86 -19.13
CA VAL A 166 10.05 -6.50 -17.93
C VAL A 166 11.15 -7.33 -17.30
N TYR A 167 11.47 -7.02 -16.05
CA TYR A 167 12.46 -7.71 -15.25
C TYR A 167 11.80 -8.35 -14.02
N THR A 168 12.55 -8.64 -12.96
CA THR A 168 12.03 -9.18 -11.71
C THR A 168 11.73 -8.06 -10.71
N GLY A 169 10.51 -7.53 -10.76
CA GLY A 169 9.98 -6.54 -9.81
C GLY A 169 10.26 -5.08 -10.17
N ASN A 170 10.70 -4.78 -11.40
CA ASN A 170 10.79 -3.41 -11.89
C ASN A 170 9.40 -2.76 -11.93
N VAL A 171 9.37 -1.42 -11.92
CA VAL A 171 8.12 -0.66 -11.97
C VAL A 171 7.87 -0.18 -13.39
N LEU A 172 6.68 -0.44 -13.91
CA LEU A 172 6.16 0.07 -15.18
C LEU A 172 4.94 0.95 -14.92
N TRP A 173 4.72 1.93 -15.79
CA TRP A 173 3.46 2.68 -15.77
C TRP A 173 2.39 1.92 -16.56
N ALA A 174 1.13 2.06 -16.16
CA ALA A 174 0.04 1.45 -16.91
C ALA A 174 0.01 1.90 -18.38
N GLU A 175 0.44 3.14 -18.68
CA GLU A 175 0.60 3.64 -20.04
C GLU A 175 1.63 2.82 -20.84
N ASP A 176 2.75 2.43 -20.25
CA ASP A 176 3.79 1.63 -20.92
C ASP A 176 3.24 0.26 -21.36
N THR A 177 2.21 -0.25 -20.66
CA THR A 177 1.56 -1.54 -20.98
C THR A 177 0.45 -1.43 -22.04
N LYS A 178 0.20 -0.22 -22.58
CA LYS A 178 -0.68 -0.06 -23.74
C LYS A 178 -0.09 -0.76 -24.96
N THR A 179 -0.96 -1.23 -25.84
CA THR A 179 -0.55 -1.84 -27.10
C THR A 179 0.34 -0.87 -27.89
N THR A 180 1.62 -1.17 -28.02
CA THR A 180 2.48 -0.45 -28.94
C THR A 180 2.23 -1.02 -30.34
N PRO A 181 1.89 -0.21 -31.36
CA PRO A 181 1.85 -0.68 -32.73
C PRO A 181 3.28 -0.98 -33.15
N ASP A 182 3.70 -2.25 -33.11
CA ASP A 182 5.00 -2.62 -33.64
C ASP A 182 4.94 -2.52 -35.18
N VAL A 183 5.54 -1.46 -35.72
CA VAL A 183 5.66 -1.19 -37.15
C VAL A 183 6.78 -2.07 -37.72
N THR A 184 6.64 -3.38 -37.62
CA THR A 184 7.46 -4.30 -38.44
C THR A 184 6.56 -4.99 -39.45
N ARG A 185 6.43 -4.31 -40.59
CA ARG A 185 5.77 -4.74 -41.81
C ARG A 185 6.35 -6.07 -42.30
N ASN A 186 5.49 -7.06 -42.51
CA ASN A 186 5.42 -7.83 -43.76
C ASN A 186 3.99 -8.38 -43.94
N MET A 187 3.62 -8.51 -45.21
CA MET A 187 2.27 -8.44 -45.77
C MET A 187 1.26 -9.52 -45.31
N ASP A 188 0.00 -9.14 -45.50
CA ASP A 188 -1.23 -9.94 -45.65
C ASP A 188 -2.13 -10.25 -44.43
N HIS A 189 -1.64 -10.30 -43.19
CA HIS A 189 -2.51 -10.31 -41.99
C HIS A 189 -1.86 -9.62 -40.78
N PRO A 190 -2.25 -8.39 -40.39
CA PRO A 190 -1.62 -7.69 -39.27
C PRO A 190 -2.11 -8.27 -37.94
N ILE A 191 -1.31 -9.15 -37.33
CA ILE A 191 -1.40 -9.44 -35.90
C ILE A 191 -0.62 -8.33 -35.21
N ILE A 192 -1.33 -7.38 -34.60
CA ILE A 192 -0.75 -6.35 -33.74
C ILE A 192 -0.25 -7.07 -32.51
N VAL A 193 1.05 -7.36 -32.44
CA VAL A 193 1.65 -7.94 -31.23
C VAL A 193 1.94 -6.78 -30.29
N PRO A 194 1.24 -6.67 -29.15
CA PRO A 194 1.32 -5.50 -28.29
C PRO A 194 2.54 -5.54 -27.35
N VAL A 195 3.24 -6.67 -27.31
CA VAL A 195 4.35 -6.97 -26.41
C VAL A 195 5.41 -7.73 -27.19
N LYS A 196 6.65 -7.24 -27.18
CA LYS A 196 7.76 -7.97 -27.78
C LYS A 196 8.20 -9.06 -26.81
N VAL A 197 8.10 -10.30 -27.26
CA VAL A 197 8.43 -11.48 -26.46
C VAL A 197 9.49 -12.30 -27.17
N SER A 198 10.59 -12.60 -26.47
CA SER A 198 11.62 -13.54 -26.93
C SER A 198 11.60 -14.79 -26.04
N ILE A 199 11.59 -15.96 -26.68
CA ILE A 199 11.60 -17.26 -26.00
C ILE A 199 12.79 -18.06 -26.53
N GLU A 200 13.62 -18.58 -25.64
CA GLU A 200 14.70 -19.51 -25.98
C GLU A 200 14.14 -20.81 -26.54
N SER A 201 14.61 -21.22 -27.72
CA SER A 201 14.33 -22.57 -28.22
C SER A 201 15.17 -23.59 -27.47
N VAL A 202 14.52 -24.62 -26.92
CA VAL A 202 15.18 -25.66 -26.09
C VAL A 202 15.23 -27.02 -26.79
N GLY A 203 14.56 -27.20 -27.93
CA GLY A 203 14.76 -28.39 -28.76
C GLY A 203 13.80 -28.50 -29.94
N ALA A 204 14.02 -29.52 -30.78
CA ALA A 204 13.13 -29.83 -31.90
C ALA A 204 11.90 -30.60 -31.38
N GLY A 205 10.82 -29.87 -31.09
CA GLY A 205 9.53 -30.44 -30.69
C GLY A 205 9.08 -29.97 -29.31
N GLY A 206 7.87 -29.42 -29.26
CA GLY A 206 7.28 -28.87 -28.06
C GLY A 206 6.51 -27.59 -28.37
N PHE A 207 5.67 -27.21 -27.42
CA PHE A 207 4.89 -26.00 -27.47
C PHE A 207 5.08 -25.21 -26.18
N ASN A 208 4.95 -23.90 -26.28
CA ASN A 208 5.00 -22.99 -25.16
C ASN A 208 3.63 -22.27 -25.06
N THR A 209 3.19 -22.00 -23.84
CA THR A 209 1.98 -21.22 -23.55
C THR A 209 2.38 -20.07 -22.65
N ILE A 210 1.96 -18.86 -23.02
CA ILE A 210 2.18 -17.65 -22.22
C ILE A 210 0.89 -17.31 -21.50
N VAL A 211 0.97 -17.13 -20.18
CA VAL A 211 -0.14 -16.69 -19.33
C VAL A 211 0.29 -15.39 -18.64
N VAL A 212 -0.46 -14.31 -18.84
CA VAL A 212 -0.21 -13.03 -18.18
C VAL A 212 -1.35 -12.67 -17.27
N VAL A 213 -1.07 -12.60 -15.97
CA VAL A 213 -2.06 -12.37 -14.93
C VAL A 213 -1.67 -11.22 -14.01
N ASN A 214 -2.66 -10.47 -13.56
CA ASN A 214 -2.52 -9.47 -12.53
C ASN A 214 -3.04 -10.03 -11.21
N LEU A 215 -2.13 -10.21 -10.25
CA LEU A 215 -2.40 -10.85 -8.96
C LEU A 215 -3.26 -9.99 -8.04
N ASP A 216 -3.18 -8.67 -8.20
CA ASP A 216 -3.76 -7.68 -7.28
C ASP A 216 -4.95 -6.92 -7.92
N GLY A 217 -5.24 -7.19 -9.20
CA GLY A 217 -6.18 -6.42 -10.01
C GLY A 217 -7.66 -6.74 -9.82
N ASN A 218 -8.00 -7.81 -9.11
CA ASN A 218 -9.36 -8.31 -9.09
C ASN A 218 -10.29 -7.43 -8.23
N ALA A 219 -11.21 -6.72 -8.89
CA ALA A 219 -12.27 -5.94 -8.24
C ALA A 219 -13.59 -6.71 -8.07
N SER A 220 -13.65 -7.97 -8.50
CA SER A 220 -14.83 -8.82 -8.34
C SER A 220 -14.82 -9.51 -6.97
N GLU A 221 -16.00 -9.96 -6.52
CA GLU A 221 -16.13 -10.79 -5.31
C GLU A 221 -15.60 -12.22 -5.52
N GLN A 222 -15.48 -12.66 -6.78
CA GLN A 222 -14.99 -14.00 -7.10
C GLN A 222 -13.49 -14.10 -6.83
N PRO A 223 -13.01 -15.15 -6.12
CA PRO A 223 -11.59 -15.33 -5.88
C PRO A 223 -10.87 -15.64 -7.20
N GLY A 224 -9.77 -14.94 -7.46
CA GLY A 224 -8.99 -15.13 -8.67
C GLY A 224 -8.16 -13.91 -9.03
N GLU A 225 -7.44 -14.06 -10.12
CA GLU A 225 -6.53 -13.09 -10.72
C GLU A 225 -7.17 -12.57 -12.02
N ILE A 226 -6.75 -11.40 -12.50
CA ILE A 226 -7.23 -10.90 -13.80
C ILE A 226 -6.29 -11.36 -14.90
N LEU A 227 -6.83 -12.08 -15.89
CA LEU A 227 -6.10 -12.51 -17.07
C LEU A 227 -5.99 -11.37 -18.09
N HIS A 228 -4.76 -10.90 -18.30
CA HIS A 228 -4.43 -9.86 -19.26
C HIS A 228 -4.19 -10.43 -20.66
N TRP A 229 -3.52 -11.58 -20.76
CA TRP A 229 -3.17 -12.19 -22.03
C TRP A 229 -2.96 -13.70 -21.91
N LEU A 230 -3.39 -14.44 -22.93
CA LEU A 230 -3.22 -15.89 -23.00
C LEU A 230 -2.99 -16.31 -24.45
N VAL A 231 -1.81 -16.82 -24.73
CA VAL A 231 -1.47 -17.42 -26.02
C VAL A 231 -1.03 -18.85 -25.79
N ALA A 232 -1.83 -19.78 -26.30
CA ALA A 232 -1.60 -21.20 -26.17
C ALA A 232 -0.83 -21.77 -27.37
N ASN A 233 -0.21 -22.92 -27.19
CA ASN A 233 0.28 -23.77 -28.29
C ASN A 233 1.28 -23.08 -29.25
N ILE A 234 2.13 -22.17 -28.75
CA ILE A 234 3.20 -21.53 -29.54
C ILE A 234 4.26 -22.59 -29.87
N PRO A 235 4.54 -22.91 -31.15
CA PRO A 235 5.56 -23.90 -31.48
C PRO A 235 6.97 -23.43 -31.04
N ASP A 236 7.79 -24.37 -30.54
CA ASP A 236 9.14 -24.03 -30.06
C ASP A 236 10.01 -23.40 -31.18
N GLY A 237 10.73 -22.34 -30.86
CA GLY A 237 11.58 -21.61 -31.81
C GLY A 237 10.85 -20.73 -32.82
N LYS A 238 9.52 -20.57 -32.69
CA LYS A 238 8.71 -19.70 -33.55
C LYS A 238 8.23 -18.45 -32.82
N ASN A 239 7.72 -17.49 -33.58
CA ASN A 239 7.16 -16.25 -33.04
C ASN A 239 5.83 -16.51 -32.33
N VAL A 240 5.49 -15.65 -31.36
CA VAL A 240 4.23 -15.73 -30.59
C VAL A 240 3.00 -15.67 -31.50
N SER A 241 3.09 -14.99 -32.63
CA SER A 241 2.01 -14.88 -33.63
C SER A 241 1.57 -16.22 -34.25
N GLU A 242 2.38 -17.27 -34.15
CA GLU A 242 2.02 -18.61 -34.61
C GLU A 242 1.28 -19.45 -33.56
N GLY A 243 1.14 -18.92 -32.33
CA GLY A 243 0.32 -19.51 -31.29
C GLY A 243 -1.16 -19.22 -31.48
N GLU A 244 -1.96 -19.91 -30.68
CA GLU A 244 -3.41 -19.76 -30.61
C GLU A 244 -3.73 -18.70 -29.54
N GLU A 245 -4.00 -17.45 -29.95
CA GLU A 245 -4.39 -16.37 -29.04
C GLU A 245 -5.81 -16.61 -28.50
N LYS A 246 -5.90 -17.07 -27.26
CA LYS A 246 -7.15 -17.38 -26.57
C LYS A 246 -7.76 -16.17 -25.90
N VAL A 247 -6.90 -15.28 -25.40
CA VAL A 247 -7.32 -14.04 -24.76
C VAL A 247 -6.47 -12.91 -25.29
N LYS A 248 -7.13 -11.93 -25.92
CA LYS A 248 -6.47 -10.73 -26.43
C LYS A 248 -5.85 -9.92 -25.31
N TRP A 249 -4.69 -9.33 -25.59
CA TRP A 249 -4.01 -8.44 -24.67
C TRP A 249 -4.93 -7.33 -24.16
N MET A 250 -4.89 -7.13 -22.85
CA MET A 250 -5.49 -5.99 -22.16
C MET A 250 -4.38 -5.29 -21.39
N GLN A 251 -4.30 -3.96 -21.51
CA GLN A 251 -3.36 -3.17 -20.71
C GLN A 251 -3.55 -3.44 -19.21
N ALA A 252 -2.51 -3.24 -18.41
CA ALA A 252 -2.63 -3.36 -16.96
C ALA A 252 -3.59 -2.30 -16.40
N LEU A 253 -4.42 -2.69 -15.43
CA LEU A 253 -5.45 -1.82 -14.82
C LEU A 253 -5.25 -1.72 -13.29
N PRO A 254 -4.13 -1.19 -12.79
CA PRO A 254 -4.02 -0.84 -11.38
C PRO A 254 -5.01 0.28 -11.06
N PHE A 255 -5.84 0.14 -10.03
CA PHE A 255 -6.83 1.16 -9.68
C PHE A 255 -6.19 2.33 -8.91
N LEU A 256 -6.85 3.49 -8.92
CA LEU A 256 -6.34 4.64 -8.18
C LEU A 256 -6.48 4.38 -6.68
N GLY A 257 -5.35 4.37 -5.96
CA GLY A 257 -5.30 4.23 -4.51
C GLY A 257 -5.14 2.79 -3.98
N THR A 258 -5.08 1.79 -4.86
CA THR A 258 -4.77 0.39 -4.47
C THR A 258 -3.27 0.11 -4.36
N GLY A 259 -2.42 1.02 -4.86
CA GLY A 259 -0.97 0.89 -4.83
C GLY A 259 -0.42 0.27 -6.11
N PHE A 260 0.66 -0.50 -6.00
CA PHE A 260 1.27 -1.20 -7.12
C PHE A 260 0.63 -2.58 -7.31
N HIS A 261 0.37 -2.95 -8.56
CA HIS A 261 -0.17 -4.25 -8.90
C HIS A 261 0.92 -5.13 -9.51
N ARG A 262 1.03 -6.39 -9.09
CA ARG A 262 1.99 -7.34 -9.65
C ARG A 262 1.42 -7.98 -10.92
N LEU A 263 2.01 -7.64 -12.06
CA LEU A 263 1.72 -8.25 -13.35
C LEU A 263 2.74 -9.36 -13.62
N SER A 264 2.28 -10.59 -13.63
CA SER A 264 3.11 -11.80 -13.78
C SER A 264 2.98 -12.38 -15.18
N PHE A 265 4.12 -12.69 -15.79
CA PHE A 265 4.26 -13.33 -17.09
C PHE A 265 4.81 -14.73 -16.86
N LEU A 266 3.93 -15.72 -17.00
CA LEU A 266 4.25 -17.12 -16.81
C LEU A 266 4.44 -17.79 -18.16
N LEU A 267 5.58 -18.47 -18.32
CA LEU A 267 5.87 -19.33 -19.47
C LEU A 267 5.72 -20.79 -19.05
N LEU A 268 4.83 -21.48 -19.75
CA LEU A 268 4.54 -22.89 -19.58
C LEU A 268 5.05 -23.65 -20.81
N ARG A 269 5.71 -24.79 -20.60
CA ARG A 269 6.16 -25.66 -21.69
C ARG A 269 5.45 -27.00 -21.62
N HIS A 270 5.11 -27.54 -22.79
CA HIS A 270 4.42 -28.82 -22.93
C HIS A 270 4.82 -29.52 -24.22
N SER A 271 4.70 -30.85 -24.24
CA SER A 271 5.03 -31.67 -25.42
C SER A 271 3.85 -31.85 -26.38
N VAL A 272 2.63 -31.80 -25.84
CA VAL A 272 1.37 -32.03 -26.57
C VAL A 272 0.53 -30.77 -26.49
N LYS A 273 -0.14 -30.41 -27.60
CA LYS A 273 -1.07 -29.28 -27.64
C LYS A 273 -2.12 -29.40 -26.55
N ILE A 274 -2.40 -28.28 -25.91
CA ILE A 274 -3.41 -28.16 -24.85
C ILE A 274 -4.67 -27.57 -25.46
N ASP A 275 -5.82 -28.11 -25.07
CA ASP A 275 -7.10 -27.47 -25.34
C ASP A 275 -7.41 -26.46 -24.22
N VAL A 276 -7.55 -25.20 -24.61
CA VAL A 276 -7.84 -24.08 -23.72
C VAL A 276 -9.14 -23.46 -24.19
N ALA A 277 -10.13 -23.41 -23.30
CA ALA A 277 -11.41 -22.77 -23.58
C ALA A 277 -11.23 -21.27 -23.87
N ASP A 278 -12.01 -20.74 -24.79
CA ASP A 278 -11.98 -19.31 -25.10
C ASP A 278 -12.60 -18.54 -23.92
N ILE A 279 -11.82 -17.61 -23.35
CA ILE A 279 -12.24 -16.76 -22.24
C ILE A 279 -12.74 -15.44 -22.84
N GLY A 280 -13.82 -14.90 -22.28
CA GLY A 280 -14.47 -13.69 -22.79
C GLY A 280 -13.57 -12.45 -22.80
N SER A 281 -14.01 -11.42 -23.53
CA SER A 281 -13.30 -10.14 -23.61
C SER A 281 -13.44 -9.28 -22.36
N ASP A 282 -14.51 -9.49 -21.58
CA ASP A 282 -14.95 -8.58 -20.52
C ASP A 282 -14.15 -8.80 -19.24
N LEU A 283 -13.96 -7.75 -18.45
CA LEU A 283 -13.15 -7.79 -17.23
C LEU A 283 -13.64 -8.86 -16.24
N ALA A 284 -14.96 -8.99 -16.05
CA ALA A 284 -15.55 -9.99 -15.19
C ALA A 284 -15.36 -11.43 -15.72
N SER A 285 -15.38 -11.61 -17.05
CA SER A 285 -15.14 -12.92 -17.67
C SER A 285 -13.67 -13.35 -17.62
N ARG A 286 -12.76 -12.41 -17.34
CA ARG A 286 -11.29 -12.63 -17.27
C ARG A 286 -10.79 -13.01 -15.88
N VAL A 287 -11.69 -13.16 -14.91
CA VAL A 287 -11.32 -13.70 -13.59
C VAL A 287 -10.87 -15.14 -13.77
N PHE A 288 -9.61 -15.40 -13.43
CA PHE A 288 -8.90 -16.62 -13.75
C PHE A 288 -8.09 -17.08 -12.54
N SER A 289 -8.03 -18.39 -12.31
CA SER A 289 -7.18 -18.97 -11.28
C SER A 289 -6.07 -19.77 -11.93
N THR A 290 -4.84 -19.26 -11.86
CA THR A 290 -3.66 -19.94 -12.42
C THR A 290 -3.44 -21.31 -11.79
N ALA A 291 -3.65 -21.43 -10.47
CA ALA A 291 -3.57 -22.71 -9.76
C ALA A 291 -4.54 -23.76 -10.32
N GLN A 292 -5.82 -23.39 -10.55
CA GLN A 292 -6.81 -24.32 -11.09
C GLN A 292 -6.51 -24.69 -12.54
N PHE A 293 -6.04 -23.73 -13.34
CA PHE A 293 -5.63 -23.99 -14.72
C PHE A 293 -4.45 -24.96 -14.77
N TYR A 294 -3.43 -24.74 -13.94
CA TYR A 294 -2.27 -25.61 -13.87
C TYR A 294 -2.67 -27.02 -13.41
N LYS A 295 -3.54 -27.13 -12.38
CA LYS A 295 -3.99 -28.44 -11.87
C LYS A 295 -4.73 -29.28 -12.92
N LYS A 296 -5.45 -28.64 -13.86
CA LYS A 296 -6.13 -29.34 -14.96
C LYS A 296 -5.16 -29.91 -16.01
N HIS A 297 -3.98 -29.32 -16.13
CA HIS A 297 -3.01 -29.66 -17.17
C HIS A 297 -1.65 -30.11 -16.59
N GLU A 298 -1.61 -30.49 -15.32
CA GLU A 298 -0.38 -30.81 -14.58
C GLU A 298 0.42 -31.95 -15.22
N ASP A 299 -0.27 -32.93 -15.82
CA ASP A 299 0.36 -34.08 -16.48
C ASP A 299 1.09 -33.72 -17.78
N THR A 300 0.67 -32.64 -18.45
CA THR A 300 1.20 -32.26 -19.78
C THR A 300 2.01 -30.98 -19.75
N VAL A 301 1.80 -30.13 -18.74
CA VAL A 301 2.32 -28.77 -18.65
C VAL A 301 3.28 -28.62 -17.50
N THR A 302 4.42 -28.01 -17.78
CA THR A 302 5.43 -27.71 -16.76
C THR A 302 5.85 -26.25 -16.87
N PRO A 303 5.86 -25.48 -15.78
CA PRO A 303 6.34 -24.11 -15.81
C PRO A 303 7.85 -24.05 -16.06
N SER A 304 8.26 -23.15 -16.96
CA SER A 304 9.66 -23.03 -17.40
C SER A 304 10.31 -21.70 -17.03
N ALA A 305 9.56 -20.60 -17.08
CA ALA A 305 10.05 -19.28 -16.71
C ALA A 305 8.93 -18.41 -16.13
N LEU A 306 9.32 -17.46 -15.30
CA LEU A 306 8.44 -16.45 -14.71
C LEU A 306 9.17 -15.12 -14.71
N LEU A 307 8.47 -14.09 -15.16
CA LEU A 307 8.84 -12.68 -14.99
C LEU A 307 7.67 -11.97 -14.34
N PHE A 308 7.93 -10.90 -13.59
CA PHE A 308 6.85 -10.07 -13.07
C PHE A 308 7.31 -8.64 -12.91
N SER A 309 6.44 -7.69 -13.24
CA SER A 309 6.65 -6.27 -13.01
C SER A 309 5.60 -5.73 -12.06
N ASN A 310 5.96 -4.71 -11.30
CA ASN A 310 5.02 -3.90 -10.55
C ASN A 310 4.47 -2.82 -11.49
N VAL A 311 3.15 -2.66 -11.56
CA VAL A 311 2.51 -1.64 -12.40
C VAL A 311 1.92 -0.55 -11.52
N ALA A 312 2.24 0.70 -11.84
CA ALA A 312 1.72 1.89 -11.19
C ALA A 312 0.48 2.44 -11.92
N TYR A 313 -0.45 3.03 -11.16
CA TYR A 313 -1.59 3.77 -11.71
C TYR A 313 -1.12 4.96 -12.54
N ASP A 314 -1.82 5.17 -13.67
CA ASP A 314 -1.77 6.40 -14.45
C ASP A 314 -3.14 6.68 -15.09
N MET A 315 -3.33 7.87 -15.65
CA MET A 315 -4.57 8.34 -16.28
C MET A 315 -5.02 7.43 -17.44
N SER A 316 -4.10 6.71 -18.06
CA SER A 316 -4.34 5.69 -19.08
C SER A 316 -5.30 4.58 -18.61
N VAL A 317 -5.33 4.26 -17.32
CA VAL A 317 -6.25 3.27 -16.74
C VAL A 317 -7.68 3.77 -16.81
N LYS A 318 -7.90 5.03 -16.45
CA LYS A 318 -9.23 5.66 -16.49
C LYS A 318 -9.78 5.68 -17.91
N GLU A 319 -8.94 5.98 -18.90
CA GLU A 319 -9.32 5.96 -20.32
C GLU A 319 -9.75 4.56 -20.78
N ALA A 320 -9.01 3.51 -20.39
CA ALA A 320 -9.34 2.15 -20.78
C ALA A 320 -10.57 1.59 -20.06
N LEU A 321 -10.82 1.97 -18.81
CA LEU A 321 -12.07 1.61 -18.13
C LEU A 321 -13.27 2.31 -18.80
N HIS A 322 -13.12 3.59 -19.12
CA HIS A 322 -14.16 4.34 -19.80
C HIS A 322 -14.45 3.82 -21.21
N SER A 323 -13.44 3.32 -21.95
CA SER A 323 -13.65 2.70 -23.27
C SER A 323 -14.48 1.41 -23.20
N GLN A 324 -14.46 0.73 -22.05
CA GLN A 324 -15.32 -0.42 -21.73
C GLN A 324 -16.62 -0.02 -21.04
N SER A 325 -16.99 1.27 -21.01
CA SER A 325 -18.15 1.82 -20.31
C SER A 325 -18.17 1.59 -18.78
N LEU A 326 -17.01 1.32 -18.18
CA LEU A 326 -16.85 1.16 -16.73
C LEU A 326 -16.42 2.48 -16.08
N GLN A 327 -16.85 2.71 -14.85
CA GLN A 327 -16.37 3.83 -14.04
C GLN A 327 -15.05 3.45 -13.35
N SER A 328 -14.10 4.38 -13.32
CA SER A 328 -12.83 4.17 -12.60
C SER A 328 -13.07 4.28 -11.09
N PRO A 329 -12.86 3.19 -10.32
CA PRO A 329 -12.99 3.27 -8.86
C PRO A 329 -11.85 4.10 -8.25
N LEU A 330 -12.16 4.75 -7.13
CA LEU A 330 -11.23 5.49 -6.29
C LEU A 330 -11.14 4.78 -4.94
N TYR A 331 -9.93 4.35 -4.59
CA TYR A 331 -9.65 3.77 -3.29
C TYR A 331 -8.86 4.77 -2.46
N GLU A 332 -9.13 4.80 -1.17
CA GLU A 332 -8.32 5.52 -0.19
C GLU A 332 -7.94 4.54 0.92
N TYR A 333 -6.68 4.61 1.35
CA TYR A 333 -6.22 3.79 2.44
C TYR A 333 -6.79 4.31 3.76
N GLU A 334 -7.72 3.56 4.34
CA GLU A 334 -8.25 3.83 5.66
C GLU A 334 -7.31 3.27 6.73
N TRP A 335 -6.72 4.17 7.52
CA TRP A 335 -5.92 3.76 8.67
C TRP A 335 -6.83 3.25 9.78
N ASN A 336 -6.42 2.16 10.43
CA ASN A 336 -7.07 1.68 11.64
C ASN A 336 -7.26 2.83 12.63
N GLU A 337 -8.46 2.90 13.20
CA GLU A 337 -8.75 3.89 14.23
C GLU A 337 -7.74 3.77 15.36
N ARG A 338 -7.27 4.92 15.84
CA ARG A 338 -6.34 4.95 16.97
C ARG A 338 -7.04 4.35 18.18
N LEU A 339 -6.40 3.40 18.85
CA LEU A 339 -6.90 2.87 20.10
C LEU A 339 -7.06 4.01 21.13
N LYS A 340 -8.31 4.32 21.47
CA LYS A 340 -8.67 5.28 22.50
C LYS A 340 -9.11 4.50 23.75
N ARG A 341 -8.79 5.05 24.92
CA ARG A 341 -9.35 4.55 26.18
C ARG A 341 -10.76 5.10 26.33
N ASP A 342 -11.58 4.49 27.18
CA ASP A 342 -12.88 5.07 27.51
C ASP A 342 -12.70 6.44 28.17
N GLN A 343 -13.54 7.38 27.74
CA GLN A 343 -13.54 8.72 28.32
C GLN A 343 -13.96 8.64 29.79
N LYS A 344 -13.08 9.12 30.66
CA LYS A 344 -13.36 9.34 32.08
C LYS A 344 -13.66 10.80 32.33
N GLU A 345 -14.64 11.08 33.18
CA GLU A 345 -14.94 12.44 33.63
C GLU A 345 -13.73 13.07 34.34
N PHE A 346 -13.07 12.28 35.20
CA PHE A 346 -11.85 12.69 35.91
C PHE A 346 -10.70 11.72 35.62
N PRO A 347 -9.82 12.04 34.65
CA PRO A 347 -8.65 11.21 34.39
C PRO A 347 -7.70 11.25 35.60
N LEU A 348 -7.35 10.08 36.14
CA LEU A 348 -6.47 9.95 37.32
C LEU A 348 -5.07 10.51 37.08
N LYS A 349 -4.59 10.42 35.83
CA LYS A 349 -3.31 11.02 35.42
C LYS A 349 -3.61 12.40 34.83
N PRO A 350 -2.91 13.46 35.28
CA PRO A 350 -3.08 14.79 34.71
C PRO A 350 -2.63 14.75 33.25
N MET A 351 -3.59 14.96 32.34
CA MET A 351 -3.35 15.17 30.92
C MET A 351 -3.70 16.62 30.58
N PRO A 352 -3.04 17.23 29.58
CA PRO A 352 -3.47 18.52 29.06
C PRO A 352 -4.95 18.42 28.63
N PHE A 353 -5.77 19.31 29.16
CA PHE A 353 -7.23 19.29 28.99
C PHE A 353 -7.63 19.26 27.51
N ASP A 354 -7.02 20.14 26.71
CA ASP A 354 -7.30 20.27 25.27
C ASP A 354 -7.02 18.95 24.53
N LEU A 355 -5.83 18.36 24.74
CA LEU A 355 -5.43 17.11 24.09
C LEU A 355 -6.28 15.92 24.52
N TYR A 356 -6.77 15.92 25.76
CA TYR A 356 -7.64 14.85 26.25
C TYR A 356 -9.03 14.94 25.66
N LEU A 357 -9.66 16.12 25.67
CA LEU A 357 -11.00 16.28 25.11
C LEU A 357 -11.00 16.14 23.59
N ASP A 358 -9.98 16.64 22.90
CA ASP A 358 -9.85 16.51 21.44
C ASP A 358 -9.73 15.05 20.97
N GLN A 359 -9.30 14.11 21.84
CA GLN A 359 -9.30 12.69 21.49
C GLN A 359 -10.72 12.13 21.28
N TYR A 360 -11.71 12.68 21.98
CA TYR A 360 -13.09 12.20 21.97
C TYR A 360 -14.02 13.05 21.11
N ARG A 361 -13.57 14.24 20.69
CA ARG A 361 -14.27 15.05 19.70
C ARG A 361 -14.22 14.38 18.33
N ASP A 362 -15.19 14.71 17.48
CA ASP A 362 -15.15 14.29 16.08
C ASP A 362 -13.90 14.88 15.40
N SER A 363 -13.18 14.01 14.70
CA SER A 363 -11.97 14.36 13.97
C SER A 363 -12.19 15.50 12.96
N LYS A 364 -13.39 15.57 12.35
CA LYS A 364 -13.75 16.61 11.37
C LYS A 364 -13.82 17.99 12.01
N GLU A 365 -14.41 18.10 13.20
CA GLU A 365 -14.49 19.36 13.95
C GLU A 365 -13.10 19.83 14.36
N VAL A 366 -12.29 18.94 14.93
CA VAL A 366 -10.91 19.26 15.36
C VAL A 366 -10.06 19.70 14.17
N GLN A 367 -10.18 19.03 13.02
CA GLN A 367 -9.47 19.42 11.80
C GLN A 367 -9.94 20.78 11.27
N ALA A 368 -11.25 21.07 11.31
CA ALA A 368 -11.80 22.35 10.90
C ALA A 368 -11.30 23.50 11.78
N ASP A 369 -11.28 23.32 13.10
CA ASP A 369 -10.76 24.31 14.05
C ASP A 369 -9.26 24.54 13.87
N LEU A 370 -8.47 23.47 13.72
CA LEU A 370 -7.04 23.57 13.43
C LEU A 370 -6.76 24.25 12.09
N LEU A 371 -7.57 23.97 11.06
CA LEU A 371 -7.47 24.63 9.76
C LEU A 371 -7.77 26.12 9.91
N ARG A 372 -8.84 26.49 10.63
CA ARG A 372 -9.19 27.88 10.93
C ARG A 372 -8.05 28.60 11.63
N GLU A 373 -7.51 28.04 12.71
CA GLU A 373 -6.35 28.62 13.40
C GLU A 373 -5.12 28.76 12.50
N ARG A 374 -4.88 27.80 11.61
CA ARG A 374 -3.76 27.87 10.65
C ARG A 374 -3.98 28.99 9.64
N LEU A 375 -5.20 29.14 9.11
CA LEU A 375 -5.55 30.20 8.17
C LEU A 375 -5.42 31.58 8.83
N GLU A 376 -5.85 31.73 10.07
CA GLU A 376 -5.66 32.96 10.87
C GLU A 376 -4.17 33.29 11.06
N LYS A 377 -3.34 32.28 11.40
CA LYS A 377 -1.89 32.45 11.60
C LYS A 377 -1.14 32.76 10.30
N VAL A 378 -1.65 32.29 9.16
CA VAL A 378 -1.07 32.55 7.84
C VAL A 378 -1.36 33.98 7.40
N GLY A 379 -2.35 34.67 8.01
CA GLY A 379 -2.67 36.05 7.69
C GLY A 379 -3.10 36.19 6.22
N ILE A 380 -4.17 35.50 5.85
CA ILE A 380 -4.86 35.85 4.60
C ILE A 380 -5.48 37.23 4.86
N ASP A 381 -4.82 38.28 4.38
CA ASP A 381 -5.14 39.69 4.67
C ASP A 381 -6.56 40.11 4.23
N ASP A 382 -7.24 39.27 3.44
CA ASP A 382 -8.54 39.57 2.81
C ASP A 382 -9.74 38.85 3.45
N VAL A 383 -9.64 38.39 4.71
CA VAL A 383 -10.81 37.87 5.43
C VAL A 383 -11.57 39.04 6.07
N ILE A 384 -12.70 39.42 5.46
CA ILE A 384 -13.62 40.39 6.07
C ILE A 384 -14.23 39.74 7.31
N PRO A 385 -14.03 40.28 8.53
CA PRO A 385 -14.64 39.71 9.73
C PRO A 385 -16.16 39.74 9.59
N PRO A 386 -16.88 38.71 10.09
CA PRO A 386 -18.34 38.71 10.05
C PRO A 386 -18.85 39.94 10.80
N LYS A 387 -19.85 40.62 10.21
CA LYS A 387 -20.48 41.77 10.86
C LYS A 387 -21.10 41.31 12.19
N PHE A 388 -20.88 42.07 13.26
CA PHE A 388 -21.50 41.77 14.55
C PHE A 388 -23.03 41.79 14.42
N LEU A 389 -23.69 40.87 15.14
CA LEU A 389 -25.16 40.82 15.20
C LEU A 389 -25.74 42.09 15.84
N ASP A 390 -24.97 42.72 16.74
CA ASP A 390 -25.29 44.01 17.35
C ASP A 390 -24.00 44.81 17.56
N ASP A 391 -23.84 45.90 16.80
CA ASP A 391 -22.69 46.79 16.87
C ASP A 391 -22.60 47.53 18.21
N ASN A 392 -23.72 47.67 18.95
CA ASN A 392 -23.83 48.39 20.23
C ASN A 392 -24.36 47.50 21.37
N TYR A 393 -23.96 46.22 21.38
CA TYR A 393 -24.45 45.20 22.33
C TYR A 393 -24.49 45.66 23.80
N VAL A 394 -23.44 46.33 24.27
CA VAL A 394 -23.33 46.74 25.68
C VAL A 394 -24.35 47.83 26.05
N GLU A 395 -24.64 48.75 25.13
CA GLU A 395 -25.64 49.79 25.36
C GLU A 395 -27.05 49.23 25.19
N ASN A 396 -27.27 48.42 24.16
CA ASN A 396 -28.58 47.83 23.87
C ASN A 396 -29.01 46.85 24.96
N LYS A 397 -28.08 46.09 25.57
CA LYS A 397 -28.36 45.22 26.72
C LYS A 397 -28.76 45.99 27.99
N LYS A 398 -28.34 47.26 28.11
CA LYS A 398 -28.72 48.13 29.24
C LYS A 398 -30.02 48.89 28.98
N LYS A 399 -30.27 49.27 27.73
CA LYS A 399 -31.40 50.13 27.32
C LYS A 399 -32.64 49.34 26.89
N LEU A 400 -32.47 48.15 26.33
CA LEU A 400 -33.58 47.31 25.86
C LEU A 400 -33.91 46.22 26.87
N ASP A 401 -35.19 45.90 26.97
CA ASP A 401 -35.65 44.70 27.66
C ASP A 401 -35.09 43.44 26.99
N ALA A 402 -34.88 42.39 27.79
CA ALA A 402 -34.23 41.15 27.34
C ALA A 402 -34.86 40.55 26.08
N TRP A 403 -36.19 40.61 25.95
CA TRP A 403 -36.92 40.07 24.78
C TRP A 403 -36.74 40.93 23.52
N ASN A 404 -36.69 42.26 23.66
CA ASN A 404 -36.45 43.18 22.54
C ASN A 404 -35.02 43.05 22.03
N HIS A 405 -34.06 42.88 22.93
CA HIS A 405 -32.67 42.61 22.58
C HIS A 405 -32.53 41.25 21.89
N SER A 406 -33.22 40.21 22.36
CA SER A 406 -33.25 38.89 21.69
C SER A 406 -33.83 38.99 20.27
N LYS A 407 -34.92 39.74 20.09
CA LYS A 407 -35.56 39.96 18.79
C LYS A 407 -34.67 40.74 17.82
N LEU A 408 -33.89 41.69 18.33
CA LEU A 408 -32.87 42.42 17.55
C LEU A 408 -31.77 41.48 17.07
N LEU A 409 -31.26 40.60 17.95
CA LEU A 409 -30.27 39.60 17.59
C LEU A 409 -30.81 38.60 16.56
N GLU A 410 -32.06 38.13 16.72
CA GLU A 410 -32.70 37.23 15.77
C GLU A 410 -32.94 37.88 14.41
N ARG A 411 -33.36 39.14 14.38
CA ARG A 411 -33.54 39.89 13.14
C ARG A 411 -32.23 40.11 12.37
N ASN A 412 -31.13 40.26 13.11
CA ASN A 412 -29.81 40.48 12.54
C ASN A 412 -29.05 39.17 12.29
N ARG A 413 -29.60 38.00 12.68
CA ARG A 413 -29.04 36.70 12.32
C ARG A 413 -29.20 36.47 10.82
N PRO A 414 -28.12 36.15 10.09
CA PRO A 414 -28.23 35.80 8.68
C PRO A 414 -29.08 34.52 8.50
N GLU A 415 -29.87 34.46 7.43
CA GLU A 415 -30.84 33.38 7.14
C GLU A 415 -30.21 32.00 6.88
N SER A 416 -28.89 31.94 6.76
CA SER A 416 -28.11 30.69 6.66
C SER A 416 -26.75 30.90 7.32
N PRO A 417 -26.09 29.86 7.88
CA PRO A 417 -24.69 29.93 8.30
C PRO A 417 -23.76 30.01 7.08
N VAL A 418 -24.02 30.95 6.17
CA VAL A 418 -23.11 31.28 5.08
C VAL A 418 -22.08 32.22 5.68
N TYR A 419 -20.89 31.69 5.91
CA TYR A 419 -19.69 32.50 5.85
C TYR A 419 -19.66 33.11 4.44
N ASN A 420 -20.14 34.35 4.31
CA ASN A 420 -19.92 35.16 3.12
C ASN A 420 -18.43 35.53 3.09
N ASN A 421 -17.58 34.57 2.77
CA ASN A 421 -16.21 34.81 2.34
C ASN A 421 -16.27 35.31 0.89
N ALA A 422 -16.87 36.50 0.70
CA ALA A 422 -16.71 37.23 -0.55
C ALA A 422 -15.27 37.75 -0.55
N LEU A 423 -14.40 37.12 -1.34
CA LEU A 423 -13.10 37.68 -1.67
C LEU A 423 -13.33 38.99 -2.43
N LYS A 424 -12.69 40.07 -2.01
CA LYS A 424 -12.54 41.25 -2.86
C LYS A 424 -11.78 40.81 -4.11
N TYR A 425 -12.38 41.04 -5.28
CA TYR A 425 -11.66 40.95 -6.55
C TYR A 425 -10.57 42.02 -6.64
#